data_AF-A0AA85JHV7-F1
#
_entry.id   AF-A0AA85JHV7-F1
#
_cell.length_a   1.000
_cell.length_b   1.000
_cell.length_c   1.000
_cell.angle_alpha   90.00
_cell.angle_beta   90.00
_cell.angle_gamma   90.00
#
_symmetry.space_group_name_H-M   'P 1'
#
loop_
_entity.id
_entity.type
_entity.pdbx_description
1 polymer ?
#
loop_
_entity_poly.entity_id
_entity_poly.type
_entity_poly.pdbx_seq_one_letter_code
_entity_poly.pdbx_strand_id
1 'polypeptide(L)'
;MVLWEVIWTDYRTKNFHIFFAAAVLLMQRDNIMNKKYDANSILKHVNELSMEIPLEESLNYATALLSQLERISDSLPKSVRNVIDGQSLAMTRHVSESKQKGINYSDPSSMYDYSPTLLNEELEVLMDNEMYECMNLTP
;
A
#
# COMPACT_ATOMS: atom_id res chain seq x y z
N MET A 1 -6.81 -11.73 -11.06
CA MET A 1 -6.84 -10.50 -11.86
C MET A 1 -7.92 -9.53 -11.41
N VAL A 2 -9.16 -9.97 -11.21
CA VAL A 2 -10.31 -9.12 -10.80
C VAL A 2 -10.07 -8.20 -9.59
N LEU A 3 -9.36 -8.66 -8.54
CA LEU A 3 -9.09 -7.83 -7.35
C LEU A 3 -8.32 -6.54 -7.71
N TRP A 4 -7.23 -6.69 -8.45
CA TRP A 4 -6.42 -5.56 -8.89
C TRP A 4 -7.22 -4.62 -9.78
N GLU A 5 -8.10 -5.18 -10.61
CA GLU A 5 -8.98 -4.41 -11.48
C GLU A 5 -9.99 -3.53 -10.72
N VAL A 6 -10.41 -3.96 -9.53
CA VAL A 6 -11.29 -3.19 -8.66
C VAL A 6 -10.51 -2.16 -7.84
N ILE A 7 -9.29 -2.48 -7.41
CA ILE A 7 -8.48 -1.57 -6.57
C ILE A 7 -7.98 -0.37 -7.38
N TRP A 8 -7.40 -0.59 -8.56
CA TRP A 8 -6.77 0.48 -9.35
C TRP A 8 -7.75 1.43 -10.07
N THR A 9 -9.05 1.10 -10.10
CA THR A 9 -10.06 1.93 -10.76
C THR A 9 -10.48 3.11 -9.89
N ASP A 10 -10.07 3.14 -8.62
CA ASP A 10 -10.37 4.19 -7.64
C ASP A 10 -11.87 4.56 -7.57
N TYR A 11 -12.76 3.61 -7.92
CA TYR A 11 -14.17 3.89 -8.17
C TYR A 11 -14.91 4.45 -6.93
N ARG A 12 -14.55 4.00 -5.72
CA ARG A 12 -15.17 4.45 -4.47
C ARG A 12 -14.24 5.25 -3.58
N THR A 13 -13.03 4.74 -3.31
CA THR A 13 -12.00 5.45 -2.54
C THR A 13 -10.63 5.11 -3.07
N LYS A 14 -9.67 6.03 -2.91
CA LYS A 14 -8.25 5.81 -3.24
C LYS A 14 -7.57 4.82 -2.30
N ASN A 15 -8.21 4.50 -1.18
CA ASN A 15 -7.71 3.64 -0.11
C ASN A 15 -8.55 2.36 0.04
N PHE A 16 -9.18 1.90 -1.06
CA PHE A 16 -10.08 0.75 -1.03
C PHE A 16 -9.40 -0.53 -0.52
N HIS A 17 -8.10 -0.68 -0.77
CA HIS A 17 -7.28 -1.78 -0.26
C HIS A 17 -7.32 -1.92 1.28
N ILE A 18 -7.45 -0.82 2.03
CA ILE A 18 -7.58 -0.85 3.50
C ILE A 18 -8.91 -1.46 3.92
N PHE A 19 -10.00 -1.09 3.24
CA PHE A 19 -11.32 -1.65 3.48
C PHE A 19 -11.38 -3.13 3.11
N PHE A 20 -10.70 -3.53 2.04
CA PHE A 20 -10.56 -4.93 1.66
C PHE A 20 -9.80 -5.73 2.72
N ALA A 21 -8.64 -5.24 3.19
CA ALA A 21 -7.90 -5.90 4.26
C ALA A 21 -8.71 -5.98 5.57
N ALA A 22 -9.42 -4.91 5.92
CA ALA A 22 -10.32 -4.89 7.07
C ALA A 22 -11.46 -5.90 6.93
N ALA A 23 -12.05 -6.05 5.75
CA ALA A 23 -13.10 -7.02 5.48
C ALA A 23 -12.62 -8.45 5.74
N VAL A 24 -11.46 -8.83 5.19
CA VAL A 24 -10.86 -10.16 5.40
C VAL A 24 -10.62 -10.43 6.89
N LEU A 25 -10.07 -9.46 7.62
CA LEU A 25 -9.84 -9.61 9.06
C LEU A 25 -11.15 -9.68 9.87
N LEU A 26 -12.16 -8.90 9.49
CA LEU A 26 -13.47 -8.90 10.15
C LEU A 26 -14.22 -10.21 9.96
N MET A 27 -14.12 -10.84 8.79
CA MET A 27 -14.70 -12.16 8.55
C MET A 27 -14.09 -13.24 9.45
N GLN A 28 -12.82 -13.07 9.86
CA GLN A 28 -12.11 -14.02 10.72
C GLN A 28 -12.06 -13.60 12.19
N ARG A 29 -12.74 -12.51 12.57
CA ARG A 29 -12.69 -11.92 13.92
C ARG A 29 -13.01 -12.94 15.02
N ASP A 30 -14.01 -13.78 14.80
CA ASP A 30 -14.47 -14.73 15.81
C ASP A 30 -13.48 -15.87 15.95
N ASN A 31 -12.84 -16.31 14.86
CA ASN A 31 -11.75 -17.30 14.90
C ASN A 31 -10.54 -16.76 15.68
N ILE A 32 -10.21 -15.49 15.49
CA ILE A 32 -9.08 -14.84 16.17
C ILE A 32 -9.37 -14.64 17.66
N MET A 33 -10.55 -14.11 17.98
CA MET A 33 -10.91 -13.71 19.34
C MET A 33 -11.26 -14.90 20.25
N ASN A 34 -11.87 -15.96 19.71
CA ASN A 34 -12.28 -17.12 20.51
C ASN A 34 -11.11 -18.04 20.89
N LYS A 35 -10.03 -18.07 20.10
CA LYS A 35 -8.91 -19.00 20.33
C LYS A 35 -7.81 -18.47 21.26
N LYS A 36 -7.95 -17.27 21.82
CA LYS A 36 -6.89 -16.58 22.62
C LYS A 36 -5.52 -16.68 21.93
N TYR A 37 -5.45 -16.32 20.66
CA TYR A 37 -4.20 -16.44 19.91
C TYR A 37 -3.13 -15.48 20.44
N ASP A 38 -1.92 -16.01 20.60
CA ASP A 38 -0.71 -15.19 20.70
C ASP A 38 -0.36 -14.59 19.33
N ALA A 39 0.45 -13.54 19.29
CA ALA A 39 0.79 -12.80 18.05
C ALA A 39 1.28 -13.72 16.91
N ASN A 40 2.11 -14.74 17.23
CA ASN A 40 2.60 -15.70 16.24
C ASN A 40 1.48 -16.57 15.65
N SER A 41 0.49 -16.93 16.44
CA SER A 41 -0.65 -17.73 15.99
C SER A 41 -1.59 -16.92 15.11
N ILE A 42 -1.74 -15.61 15.38
CA ILE A 42 -2.47 -14.70 14.49
C ILE A 42 -1.78 -14.64 13.12
N LEU A 43 -0.46 -14.46 13.09
CA LEU A 43 0.31 -14.43 11.83
C LEU A 43 0.19 -15.73 11.06
N LYS A 44 0.32 -16.88 11.74
CA LYS A 44 0.13 -18.19 11.11
C LYS A 44 -1.27 -18.31 10.51
N HIS A 45 -2.30 -17.94 11.27
CA HIS A 45 -3.67 -18.01 10.81
C HIS A 45 -3.93 -17.11 9.60
N VAL A 46 -3.46 -15.85 9.63
CA VAL A 46 -3.60 -14.93 8.49
C VAL A 46 -2.86 -15.46 7.26
N ASN A 47 -1.69 -16.06 7.43
CA ASN A 47 -0.97 -16.69 6.32
C ASN A 47 -1.72 -17.91 5.78
N GLU A 48 -2.34 -18.73 6.63
CA GLU A 48 -3.16 -19.89 6.23
C GLU A 48 -4.39 -19.46 5.42
N LEU A 49 -4.93 -18.25 5.62
CA LEU A 49 -6.01 -17.71 4.79
C LEU A 49 -5.55 -17.43 3.35
N SER A 50 -4.25 -17.37 3.07
CA SER A 50 -3.77 -17.18 1.71
C SER A 50 -4.34 -18.27 0.80
N MET A 51 -4.86 -17.87 -0.36
CA MET A 51 -5.57 -18.74 -1.31
C MET A 51 -6.96 -19.23 -0.88
N GLU A 52 -7.36 -19.06 0.39
CA GLU A 52 -8.70 -19.41 0.87
C GLU A 52 -9.67 -18.21 0.91
N ILE A 53 -9.19 -16.99 0.63
CA ILE A 53 -10.02 -15.78 0.68
C ILE A 53 -11.08 -15.80 -0.44
N PRO A 54 -12.39 -15.85 -0.12
CA PRO A 54 -13.43 -15.74 -1.12
C PRO A 54 -13.49 -14.32 -1.64
N LEU A 55 -13.06 -14.11 -2.89
CA LEU A 55 -12.86 -12.76 -3.43
C LEU A 55 -14.16 -11.95 -3.51
N GLU A 56 -15.22 -12.54 -4.05
CA GLU A 56 -16.51 -11.85 -4.25
C GLU A 56 -17.16 -11.45 -2.93
N GLU A 57 -17.20 -12.37 -1.96
CA GLU A 57 -17.72 -12.10 -0.62
C GLU A 57 -16.91 -11.01 0.09
N SER A 58 -15.58 -11.07 0.00
CA SER A 58 -14.69 -10.09 0.61
C SER A 58 -14.87 -8.70 -0.01
N LEU A 59 -15.02 -8.62 -1.34
CA LEU A 59 -15.27 -7.36 -2.05
C LEU A 59 -16.64 -6.77 -1.70
N ASN A 60 -17.68 -7.61 -1.62
CA ASN A 60 -19.02 -7.19 -1.22
C ASN A 60 -19.01 -6.67 0.22
N TYR A 61 -18.34 -7.39 1.14
CA TYR A 61 -18.22 -6.99 2.54
C TYR A 61 -17.44 -5.68 2.70
N ALA A 62 -16.33 -5.50 1.98
CA ALA A 62 -15.58 -4.25 1.95
C ALA A 62 -16.43 -3.06 1.45
N THR A 63 -17.23 -3.28 0.42
CA THR A 63 -18.15 -2.26 -0.14
C THR A 63 -19.26 -1.90 0.84
N ALA A 64 -19.81 -2.90 1.54
CA ALA A 64 -20.80 -2.71 2.57
C ALA A 64 -20.25 -1.92 3.77
N LEU A 65 -19.03 -2.26 4.21
CA LEU A 65 -18.32 -1.53 5.27
C LEU A 65 -18.13 -0.06 4.89
N LEU A 66 -17.61 0.20 3.69
CA LEU A 66 -17.42 1.57 3.22
C LEU A 66 -18.75 2.33 3.17
N SER A 67 -19.79 1.73 2.60
CA SER A 67 -21.13 2.34 2.51
C SER A 67 -21.73 2.62 3.89
N GLN A 68 -21.46 1.75 4.88
CA GLN A 68 -21.87 1.98 6.26
C GLN A 68 -21.16 3.19 6.86
N LEU A 69 -19.85 3.33 6.63
CA LEU A 69 -19.07 4.47 7.10
C LEU A 69 -19.50 5.79 6.45
N GLU A 70 -19.79 5.78 5.14
CA GLU A 70 -20.31 6.95 4.42
C GLU A 70 -21.62 7.46 5.04
N ARG A 71 -22.52 6.54 5.45
CA ARG A 71 -23.80 6.88 6.10
C ARG A 71 -23.66 7.53 7.47
N ILE A 72 -22.57 7.26 8.19
CA ILE A 72 -22.29 7.84 9.51
C ILE A 72 -21.19 8.92 9.46
N SER A 73 -20.87 9.42 8.26
CA SER A 73 -19.71 10.28 8.04
C SER A 73 -19.67 11.54 8.90
N ASP A 74 -20.83 12.08 9.29
CA ASP A 74 -20.93 13.25 10.15
C ASP A 74 -20.51 13.01 11.60
N SER A 75 -20.55 11.75 12.06
CA SER A 75 -20.13 11.35 13.40
C SER A 75 -18.74 10.69 13.41
N LEU A 76 -18.10 10.51 12.24
CA LEU A 76 -16.81 9.83 12.16
C LEU A 76 -15.65 10.71 12.63
N PRO A 77 -14.62 10.12 13.27
CA PRO A 77 -13.37 10.81 13.53
C PRO A 77 -12.73 11.34 12.24
N LYS A 78 -12.14 12.54 12.31
CA LYS A 78 -11.46 13.18 11.17
C LYS A 78 -10.40 12.29 10.52
N SER A 79 -9.68 11.49 11.31
CA SER A 79 -8.69 10.53 10.81
C SER A 79 -9.31 9.50 9.87
N VAL A 80 -10.47 8.95 10.21
CA VAL A 80 -11.17 7.95 9.40
C VAL A 80 -11.76 8.59 8.14
N ARG A 81 -12.34 9.79 8.27
CA ARG A 81 -12.82 10.57 7.10
C ARG A 81 -11.69 10.87 6.12
N ASN A 82 -10.49 11.20 6.61
CA ASN A 82 -9.32 11.38 5.76
C ASN A 82 -8.86 10.09 5.07
N VAL A 83 -9.11 8.90 5.63
CA VAL A 83 -8.81 7.64 4.93
C VAL A 83 -9.80 7.40 3.79
N ILE A 84 -11.07 7.76 3.99
CA ILE A 84 -12.13 7.60 2.98
C ILE A 84 -11.97 8.62 1.84
N ASP A 85 -11.92 9.91 2.20
CA ASP A 85 -12.00 11.04 1.27
C ASP A 85 -10.63 11.65 0.92
N GLY A 86 -9.57 11.26 1.63
CA GLY A 86 -8.25 11.88 1.50
C GLY A 86 -7.42 11.35 0.34
N GLN A 87 -6.13 11.71 0.37
CA GLN A 87 -5.18 11.25 -0.65
C GLN A 87 -4.91 9.75 -0.50
N SER A 88 -4.42 9.15 -1.60
CA SER A 88 -4.00 7.75 -1.58
C SER A 88 -2.84 7.57 -0.60
N LEU A 89 -3.04 6.71 0.40
CA LEU A 89 -2.02 6.33 1.37
C LEU A 89 -0.94 5.47 0.72
N ALA A 90 -1.29 4.74 -0.35
CA ALA A 90 -0.33 3.99 -1.14
C ALA A 90 0.68 4.88 -1.89
N MET A 91 0.33 6.16 -2.12
CA MET A 91 1.18 7.13 -2.82
C MET A 91 1.74 8.24 -1.91
N THR A 92 1.51 8.17 -0.61
CA THR A 92 2.01 9.19 0.33
C THR A 92 3.53 9.07 0.41
N ARG A 93 4.21 9.89 -0.41
CA ARG A 93 5.64 10.16 -0.37
C ARG A 93 6.03 10.43 1.08
N HIS A 94 6.91 9.60 1.64
CA HIS A 94 7.47 9.78 2.98
C HIS A 94 8.04 11.21 3.11
N VAL A 95 7.25 12.13 3.67
CA VAL A 95 7.79 13.35 4.25
C VAL A 95 8.27 12.93 5.63
N SER A 96 9.55 12.60 5.72
CA SER A 96 10.24 12.53 7.00
C SER A 96 10.04 13.86 7.72
N GLU A 97 9.32 13.82 8.84
CA GLU A 97 9.28 14.93 9.80
C GLU A 97 10.70 15.17 10.33
N SER A 98 11.46 16.02 9.64
CA SER A 98 12.64 16.63 10.23
C SER A 98 12.18 17.90 10.95
N LYS A 99 11.93 17.76 12.26
CA LYS A 99 12.03 18.89 13.19
C LYS A 99 13.43 19.49 13.05
N GLN A 100 13.61 20.57 12.30
CA GLN A 100 14.81 21.39 12.43
C GLN A 100 14.56 22.49 13.47
N LYS A 101 14.78 22.07 14.72
CA LYS A 101 15.36 22.93 15.76
C LYS A 101 16.84 23.07 15.36
N GLY A 102 17.30 24.31 15.14
CA GLY A 102 18.59 24.58 14.53
C GLY A 102 19.78 23.97 15.28
N ILE A 103 20.69 23.35 14.53
CA ILE A 103 22.10 23.20 14.88
C ILE A 103 22.90 23.23 13.56
N ASN A 104 23.82 24.18 13.45
CA ASN A 104 24.82 24.28 12.39
C ASN A 104 25.82 23.12 12.51
N TYR A 105 25.97 22.33 11.46
CA TYR A 105 27.22 21.62 11.16
C TYR A 105 27.42 21.58 9.65
N SER A 106 28.56 22.12 9.22
CA SER A 106 29.08 22.08 7.85
C SER A 106 29.78 20.74 7.61
N ASP A 107 29.28 19.93 6.68
CA ASP A 107 29.99 18.75 6.16
C ASP A 107 29.57 18.46 4.69
N PRO A 108 30.50 18.46 3.71
CA PRO A 108 30.18 18.38 2.29
C PRO A 108 30.04 16.92 1.79
N SER A 109 29.11 16.15 2.35
CA SER A 109 28.82 14.79 1.86
C SER A 109 27.34 14.49 1.60
N SER A 110 26.51 15.52 1.46
CA SER A 110 25.10 15.42 1.04
C SER A 110 24.96 15.79 -0.43
N MET A 111 25.34 14.90 -1.34
CA MET A 111 25.05 15.08 -2.77
C MET A 111 24.72 13.74 -3.43
N TYR A 112 23.71 13.05 -2.91
CA TYR A 112 22.96 12.09 -3.72
C TYR A 112 21.49 12.44 -3.59
N ASP A 113 21.05 13.32 -4.49
CA ASP A 113 19.65 13.66 -4.70
C ASP A 113 18.97 12.45 -5.33
N TYR A 114 18.32 11.62 -4.52
CA TYR A 114 17.42 10.56 -5.00
C TYR A 114 16.09 11.19 -5.45
N SER A 115 16.16 11.96 -6.55
CA SER A 115 14.99 12.40 -7.29
C SER A 115 14.53 11.25 -8.23
N PRO A 116 13.22 10.97 -8.38
CA PRO A 116 12.71 9.82 -9.14
C PRO A 116 13.03 9.84 -10.65
N THR A 117 13.62 10.92 -11.16
CA THR A 117 13.92 11.10 -12.58
C THR A 117 15.19 10.39 -13.02
N LEU A 118 16.16 10.19 -12.12
CA LEU A 118 17.46 9.58 -12.44
C LEU A 118 17.37 8.07 -12.70
N LEU A 119 16.40 7.39 -12.10
CA LEU A 119 16.23 5.94 -12.33
C LEU A 119 15.74 5.64 -13.75
N ASN A 120 15.05 6.57 -14.39
CA ASN A 120 14.58 6.40 -15.76
C ASN A 120 15.70 6.63 -16.78
N GLU A 121 16.55 7.64 -16.56
CA GLU A 121 17.72 7.88 -17.40
C GLU A 121 18.75 6.75 -17.27
N GLU A 122 18.97 6.23 -16.05
CA GLU A 122 19.92 5.13 -15.82
C GLU A 122 19.42 3.80 -16.41
N LEU A 123 18.10 3.55 -16.43
CA LEU A 123 17.49 2.41 -17.13
C LEU A 123 17.56 2.56 -18.67
N GLU A 124 17.40 3.77 -19.20
CA GLU A 124 17.50 4.04 -20.64
C GLU A 124 18.93 3.82 -21.14
N VAL A 125 19.93 4.25 -20.36
CA VAL A 125 21.36 3.99 -20.63
C VAL A 125 21.73 2.51 -20.50
N LEU A 126 21.12 1.78 -19.56
CA LEU A 126 21.32 0.33 -19.42
C LEU A 126 20.70 -0.45 -20.60
N MET A 127 19.51 -0.04 -21.05
CA MET A 127 18.85 -0.63 -22.21
C MET A 127 19.57 -0.31 -23.52
N ASP A 128 20.17 0.87 -23.65
CA ASP A 128 20.99 1.23 -24.82
C ASP A 128 22.30 0.45 -24.88
N ASN A 129 22.92 0.15 -23.73
CA ASN A 129 24.16 -0.64 -23.69
C ASN A 129 23.96 -2.15 -23.98
N GLU A 130 22.80 -2.73 -23.64
CA GLU A 130 22.49 -4.13 -23.98
C GLU A 130 22.38 -4.38 -25.50
N MET A 131 22.11 -3.35 -26.29
CA MET A 131 22.08 -3.43 -27.75
C MET A 131 23.47 -3.43 -28.41
N TYR A 132 24.53 -3.03 -27.69
CA TYR A 132 25.90 -3.01 -28.21
C TYR A 132 26.73 -4.26 -27.85
N GLU A 133 26.38 -5.00 -26.79
CA GLU A 133 27.09 -6.24 -26.45
C GLU A 133 26.66 -7.45 -27.29
N CYS A 134 25.42 -7.48 -27.81
CA CYS A 134 24.96 -8.57 -28.71
C CYS A 134 25.63 -8.56 -30.10
N MET A 135 26.29 -7.48 -30.51
CA MET A 135 26.94 -7.38 -31.84
C MET A 135 28.43 -7.70 -31.85
N ASN A 136 29.07 -7.92 -30.69
CA ASN A 136 30.53 -8.11 -30.60
C ASN A 136 30.96 -9.51 -30.12
N LEU A 137 30.09 -10.51 -30.21
CA LEU A 137 30.42 -11.90 -29.91
C LEU A 137 30.13 -12.82 -31.10
N THR A 138 31.02 -12.75 -32.11
CA THR A 138 31.33 -13.89 -32.98
C THR A 138 32.85 -14.00 -33.11
N PRO A 139 33.44 -15.20 -33.00
CA PRO A 139 34.89 -15.39 -33.14
C PRO A 139 35.41 -15.11 -34.55
#